data_AF-A0A5D8YDK2-F1
#
_entry.id   AF-A0A5D8YDK2-F1
#
_cell.length_a   1.000
_cell.length_b   1.000
_cell.length_c   1.000
_cell.angle_alpha   90.00
_cell.angle_beta   90.00
_cell.angle_gamma   90.00
#
_symmetry.space_group_name_H-M   'P 1'
#
loop_
_entity.id
_entity.type
_entity.pdbx_description
1 polymer ?
#
loop_
_entity_poly.entity_id
_entity_poly.type
_entity_poly.pdbx_seq_one_letter_code
_entity_poly.pdbx_strand_id
1 'polypeptide(L)'
;NEDLTQRFQNDMYLTQTDLFADNFFTHLTRKADSLGMEFMTEPYTGPFDPVRMGGRTHVPTATFWLSTSAMHTARWSASSANTYGRKEVAAEAYTGRWNDGNWKTDLYALKRSGDLAFANGVNKMILHGTALQPWGMDLKPGMNMFFWGTMFVPGQTWWEPGKAWVNYLSRCQYMLQQGKNVADVVGLMPTLNWKNTMPMGLHKQYNYDLLSEELFLKDMDFTDGYFRLPSGAKYRVLFLPKTNGKMAPEILTKLIQLVEKGGLVVCQDKPVQSPGLTNYPQADHEVQKLVAQLWGNADGKTVFEHKLGAGKLIWMNNIWNDKLDPERKYFEDTRTKGKAYWGAPSITTYWSSDFTNLMRSIDKPDVEVIKASGEAMAWGGFPETAAGTRQGEDAIAWTHRRDGDSDIYFVSNQTGS
;
A
#
# COMPACT_ATOMS: atom_id res chain seq x y z
N ASN A 1 -30.21 -24.24 -0.43
CA ASN A 1 -29.52 -24.44 -1.72
C ASN A 1 -28.59 -23.27 -2.01
N GLU A 2 -29.06 -22.03 -1.95
CA GLU A 2 -28.24 -20.82 -2.19
C GLU A 2 -26.98 -20.71 -1.30
N ASP A 3 -27.08 -20.90 0.02
CA ASP A 3 -25.92 -20.83 0.93
C ASP A 3 -24.83 -21.85 0.58
N LEU A 4 -25.23 -23.11 0.35
CA LEU A 4 -24.29 -24.18 -0.06
C LEU A 4 -23.63 -23.86 -1.41
N THR A 5 -24.36 -23.29 -2.36
CA THR A 5 -23.79 -22.81 -3.63
C THR A 5 -22.77 -21.71 -3.41
N GLN A 6 -23.05 -20.74 -2.53
CA GLN A 6 -22.14 -19.64 -2.25
C GLN A 6 -20.85 -20.11 -1.56
N ARG A 7 -20.96 -21.10 -0.66
CA ARG A 7 -19.81 -21.75 0.00
C ARG A 7 -18.98 -22.56 -0.99
N PHE A 8 -19.61 -23.33 -1.87
CA PHE A 8 -18.92 -24.03 -2.95
C PHE A 8 -18.16 -23.07 -3.86
N GLN A 9 -18.80 -21.97 -4.28
CA GLN A 9 -18.16 -20.94 -5.10
C GLN A 9 -16.96 -20.31 -4.39
N ASN A 10 -17.07 -20.04 -3.08
CA ASN A 10 -15.96 -19.56 -2.27
C ASN A 10 -14.75 -20.52 -2.36
N ASP A 11 -14.98 -21.82 -2.11
CA ASP A 11 -13.91 -22.82 -2.11
C ASP A 11 -13.30 -23.02 -3.50
N MET A 12 -14.13 -22.95 -4.55
CA MET A 12 -13.66 -22.98 -5.94
C MET A 12 -12.74 -21.79 -6.26
N TYR A 13 -13.08 -20.57 -5.84
CA TYR A 13 -12.24 -19.40 -6.08
C TYR A 13 -10.97 -19.39 -5.22
N LEU A 14 -11.03 -19.91 -3.99
CA LEU A 14 -9.83 -20.14 -3.18
C LEU A 14 -8.89 -21.14 -3.87
N THR A 15 -9.43 -22.26 -4.36
CA THR A 15 -8.67 -23.26 -5.12
C THR A 15 -8.01 -22.64 -6.36
N GLN A 16 -8.75 -21.83 -7.13
CA GLN A 16 -8.16 -21.12 -8.27
C GLN A 16 -7.04 -20.18 -7.86
N THR A 17 -7.23 -19.45 -6.75
CA THR A 17 -6.22 -18.53 -6.20
C THR A 17 -4.94 -19.28 -5.81
N ASP A 18 -5.07 -20.42 -5.13
CA ASP A 18 -3.93 -21.29 -4.77
C ASP A 18 -3.20 -21.79 -6.02
N LEU A 19 -3.93 -22.21 -7.05
CA LEU A 19 -3.33 -22.67 -8.30
C LEU A 19 -2.54 -21.56 -9.01
N PHE A 20 -2.99 -20.31 -8.99
CA PHE A 20 -2.21 -19.17 -9.49
C PHE A 20 -0.96 -18.94 -8.64
N ALA A 21 -1.11 -18.95 -7.32
CA ALA A 21 -0.01 -18.74 -6.38
C ALA A 21 1.14 -19.72 -6.63
N ASP A 22 0.83 -21.01 -6.77
CA ASP A 22 1.83 -22.06 -6.84
C ASP A 22 2.32 -22.31 -8.27
N ASN A 23 1.40 -22.40 -9.24
CA ASN A 23 1.76 -22.83 -10.60
C ASN A 23 2.15 -21.69 -11.52
N PHE A 24 1.74 -20.45 -11.23
CA PHE A 24 2.16 -19.28 -12.00
C PHE A 24 3.26 -18.53 -11.27
N PHE A 25 2.94 -17.90 -10.13
CA PHE A 25 3.88 -16.99 -9.48
C PHE A 25 5.09 -17.73 -8.90
N THR A 26 4.87 -18.74 -8.06
CA THR A 26 5.97 -19.49 -7.43
C THR A 26 6.81 -20.24 -8.47
N HIS A 27 6.14 -20.88 -9.45
CA HIS A 27 6.84 -21.60 -10.51
C HIS A 27 7.72 -20.67 -11.36
N LEU A 28 7.19 -19.51 -11.80
CA LEU A 28 7.96 -18.57 -12.61
C LEU A 28 9.13 -17.94 -11.83
N THR A 29 8.96 -17.66 -10.54
CA THR A 29 10.06 -17.22 -9.67
C THR A 29 11.18 -18.25 -9.65
N ARG A 30 10.87 -19.52 -9.36
CA ARG A 30 11.88 -20.61 -9.37
C ARG A 30 12.51 -20.79 -10.76
N LYS A 31 11.73 -20.60 -11.82
CA LYS A 31 12.25 -20.70 -13.19
C LYS A 31 13.22 -19.56 -13.49
N ALA A 32 12.90 -18.34 -13.09
CA ALA A 32 13.79 -17.18 -13.20
C ALA A 32 15.09 -17.40 -12.41
N ASP A 33 14.99 -17.92 -11.18
CA ASP A 33 16.15 -18.30 -10.36
C ASP A 33 17.07 -19.30 -11.09
N SER A 34 16.49 -20.34 -11.70
CA SER A 34 17.26 -21.35 -12.44
C SER A 34 18.02 -20.80 -13.65
N LEU A 35 17.68 -19.59 -14.09
CA LEU A 35 18.29 -18.89 -15.22
C LEU A 35 19.12 -17.67 -14.78
N GLY A 36 19.24 -17.40 -13.47
CA GLY A 36 19.91 -16.20 -12.95
C GLY A 36 19.20 -14.91 -13.31
N MET A 37 17.87 -14.95 -13.45
CA MET A 37 17.01 -13.81 -13.82
C MET A 37 16.15 -13.37 -12.65
N GLU A 38 15.83 -12.08 -12.58
CA GLU A 38 14.80 -11.56 -11.69
C GLU A 38 13.41 -11.70 -12.33
N PHE A 39 12.43 -12.10 -11.52
CA PHE A 39 11.03 -12.12 -11.93
C PHE A 39 10.34 -10.88 -11.37
N MET A 40 10.06 -9.96 -12.28
CA MET A 40 9.36 -8.72 -12.03
C MET A 40 8.02 -8.77 -12.76
N THR A 41 6.92 -8.55 -12.04
CA THR A 41 5.58 -8.53 -12.66
C THR A 41 4.63 -7.67 -11.85
N GLU A 42 3.59 -7.19 -12.53
CA GLU A 42 2.42 -6.56 -11.96
C GLU A 42 1.46 -7.64 -11.43
N PRO A 43 1.39 -7.88 -10.11
CA PRO A 43 0.73 -9.07 -9.57
C PRO A 43 -0.75 -8.81 -9.25
N TYR A 44 -1.45 -8.03 -10.07
CA TYR A 44 -2.85 -7.65 -9.88
C TYR A 44 -3.68 -7.84 -11.15
N THR A 45 -4.98 -7.55 -11.06
CA THR A 45 -6.04 -7.75 -12.08
C THR A 45 -6.55 -9.18 -12.27
N GLY A 46 -5.87 -10.20 -11.73
CA GLY A 46 -6.37 -11.58 -11.71
C GLY A 46 -7.41 -11.86 -10.60
N PRO A 47 -8.01 -13.08 -10.58
CA PRO A 47 -9.00 -13.50 -9.60
C PRO A 47 -8.35 -13.94 -8.27
N PHE A 48 -7.45 -13.11 -7.73
CA PHE A 48 -6.66 -13.40 -6.53
C PHE A 48 -6.31 -12.14 -5.76
N ASP A 49 -5.80 -12.28 -4.53
CA ASP A 49 -5.25 -11.15 -3.77
C ASP A 49 -3.84 -10.76 -4.27
N PRO A 50 -3.56 -9.47 -4.48
CA PRO A 50 -2.33 -9.02 -5.12
C PRO A 50 -1.12 -9.09 -4.19
N VAL A 51 -1.33 -9.10 -2.87
CA VAL A 51 -0.24 -9.12 -1.88
C VAL A 51 0.41 -10.49 -1.83
N ARG A 52 -0.40 -11.55 -1.78
CA ARG A 52 0.06 -12.95 -1.82
C ARG A 52 0.82 -13.26 -3.11
N MET A 53 0.35 -12.74 -4.23
CA MET A 53 0.99 -12.95 -5.53
C MET A 53 2.26 -12.12 -5.67
N GLY A 54 2.24 -10.85 -5.29
CA GLY A 54 3.41 -9.99 -5.31
C GLY A 54 4.54 -10.47 -4.40
N GLY A 55 4.20 -11.04 -3.24
CA GLY A 55 5.18 -11.60 -2.30
C GLY A 55 6.02 -12.75 -2.87
N ARG A 56 5.48 -13.45 -3.87
CA ARG A 56 6.13 -14.58 -4.55
C ARG A 56 7.11 -14.14 -5.63
N THR A 57 7.15 -12.87 -6.02
CA THR A 57 8.04 -12.36 -7.07
C THR A 57 9.33 -11.80 -6.46
N HIS A 58 10.35 -11.59 -7.31
CA HIS A 58 11.60 -10.94 -6.89
C HIS A 58 11.40 -9.45 -6.66
N VAL A 59 10.67 -8.82 -7.58
CA VAL A 59 10.39 -7.38 -7.58
C VAL A 59 8.89 -7.18 -7.87
N PRO A 60 8.05 -7.02 -6.82
CA PRO A 60 6.64 -6.69 -7.03
C PRO A 60 6.54 -5.32 -7.71
N THR A 61 5.75 -5.27 -8.78
CA THR A 61 5.64 -4.09 -9.65
C THR A 61 4.23 -3.51 -9.62
N ALA A 62 4.15 -2.20 -9.49
CA ALA A 62 2.93 -1.41 -9.58
C ALA A 62 2.77 -0.75 -10.96
N THR A 63 1.66 -0.06 -11.17
CA THR A 63 1.48 0.89 -12.28
C THR A 63 0.96 2.19 -11.69
N PHE A 64 1.45 3.32 -12.18
CA PHE A 64 0.71 4.56 -12.04
C PHE A 64 0.76 5.39 -13.32
N TRP A 65 -0.40 5.97 -13.63
CA TRP A 65 -0.59 6.81 -14.79
C TRP A 65 -0.30 8.28 -14.43
N LEU A 66 -0.04 9.12 -15.43
CA LEU A 66 0.09 10.57 -15.26
C LEU A 66 -1.13 11.17 -14.52
N SER A 67 -2.31 10.68 -14.87
CA SER A 67 -3.59 11.00 -14.23
C SER A 67 -3.80 10.40 -12.84
N THR A 68 -2.72 9.89 -12.22
CA THR A 68 -2.70 9.14 -10.96
C THR A 68 -3.63 7.91 -10.93
N SER A 69 -4.10 7.45 -12.09
CA SER A 69 -4.85 6.20 -12.18
C SER A 69 -3.96 5.01 -11.83
N ALA A 70 -4.58 3.96 -11.28
CA ALA A 70 -3.89 2.75 -10.79
C ALA A 70 -2.92 2.96 -9.61
N MET A 71 -2.82 4.16 -9.03
CA MET A 71 -1.90 4.46 -7.92
C MET A 71 -2.05 3.51 -6.70
N HIS A 72 -3.25 2.95 -6.49
CA HIS A 72 -3.50 1.96 -5.43
C HIS A 72 -2.65 0.68 -5.58
N THR A 73 -2.21 0.33 -6.79
CA THR A 73 -1.35 -0.83 -7.05
C THR A 73 0.03 -0.68 -6.40
N ALA A 74 0.49 0.56 -6.19
CA ALA A 74 1.72 0.86 -5.46
C ALA A 74 1.62 0.39 -4.01
N ARG A 75 0.46 0.59 -3.35
CA ARG A 75 0.22 0.11 -1.99
C ARG A 75 0.28 -1.42 -1.91
N TRP A 76 -0.30 -2.13 -2.88
CA TRP A 76 -0.25 -3.60 -2.91
C TRP A 76 1.17 -4.11 -3.13
N SER A 77 1.91 -3.49 -4.04
CA SER A 77 3.29 -3.88 -4.34
C SER A 77 4.23 -3.57 -3.18
N ALA A 78 4.07 -2.41 -2.53
CA ALA A 78 4.80 -2.05 -1.32
C ALA A 78 4.48 -3.00 -0.16
N SER A 79 3.20 -3.30 0.08
CA SER A 79 2.78 -4.27 1.10
C SER A 79 3.37 -5.65 0.84
N SER A 80 3.40 -6.08 -0.42
CA SER A 80 4.05 -7.33 -0.84
C SER A 80 5.54 -7.32 -0.50
N ALA A 81 6.25 -6.25 -0.87
CA ALA A 81 7.68 -6.15 -0.59
C ALA A 81 7.97 -6.13 0.91
N ASN A 82 7.26 -5.31 1.68
CA ASN A 82 7.48 -5.15 3.11
C ASN A 82 7.20 -6.46 3.88
N THR A 83 6.06 -7.10 3.60
CA THR A 83 5.65 -8.32 4.31
C THR A 83 6.47 -9.55 3.92
N TYR A 84 6.95 -9.63 2.67
CA TYR A 84 7.78 -10.76 2.18
C TYR A 84 9.31 -10.47 2.20
N GLY A 85 9.74 -9.30 2.67
CA GLY A 85 11.15 -8.96 2.82
C GLY A 85 11.88 -8.66 1.52
N ARG A 86 11.20 -8.06 0.54
CA ARG A 86 11.81 -7.56 -0.70
C ARG A 86 12.26 -6.11 -0.49
N LYS A 87 13.41 -5.78 -1.08
CA LYS A 87 13.98 -4.43 -1.03
C LYS A 87 13.32 -3.48 -2.04
N GLU A 88 12.98 -4.00 -3.20
CA GLU A 88 12.54 -3.19 -4.34
C GLU A 88 11.03 -3.28 -4.54
N VAL A 89 10.42 -2.13 -4.82
CA VAL A 89 9.04 -1.95 -5.26
C VAL A 89 9.09 -1.21 -6.57
N ALA A 90 8.86 -1.94 -7.67
CA ALA A 90 8.91 -1.35 -8.99
C ALA A 90 7.59 -0.68 -9.38
N ALA A 91 7.62 0.19 -10.39
CA ALA A 91 6.41 0.67 -11.03
C ALA A 91 6.58 0.93 -12.53
N GLU A 92 5.64 0.48 -13.35
CA GLU A 92 5.35 1.12 -14.63
C GLU A 92 4.91 2.56 -14.35
N ALA A 93 5.78 3.51 -14.68
CA ALA A 93 5.69 4.88 -14.23
C ALA A 93 5.31 5.82 -15.38
N TYR A 94 4.36 6.70 -15.09
CA TYR A 94 3.96 7.81 -15.96
C TYR A 94 3.27 7.41 -17.26
N THR A 95 2.52 6.32 -17.27
CA THR A 95 1.67 5.95 -18.40
C THR A 95 0.65 7.05 -18.65
N GLY A 96 0.61 7.56 -19.88
CA GLY A 96 -0.23 8.68 -20.28
C GLY A 96 -1.14 8.31 -21.43
N ARG A 97 -2.33 8.91 -21.49
CA ARG A 97 -3.32 8.74 -22.55
C ARG A 97 -3.16 9.80 -23.63
N TRP A 98 -4.03 9.75 -24.63
CA TRP A 98 -4.13 10.76 -25.68
C TRP A 98 -4.39 12.19 -25.16
N ASN A 99 -5.05 12.32 -24.01
CA ASN A 99 -5.46 13.61 -23.44
C ASN A 99 -4.43 14.24 -22.50
N ASP A 100 -3.51 13.48 -21.90
CA ASP A 100 -2.48 13.96 -20.96
C ASP A 100 -1.03 13.54 -21.27
N GLY A 101 -0.81 12.41 -21.95
CA GLY A 101 0.51 11.87 -22.26
C GLY A 101 1.03 12.20 -23.66
N ASN A 102 0.14 12.33 -24.65
CA ASN A 102 0.52 12.51 -26.05
C ASN A 102 1.13 13.89 -26.34
N TRP A 103 2.43 14.04 -26.08
CA TRP A 103 3.21 15.29 -26.25
C TRP A 103 2.69 16.48 -25.43
N LYS A 104 2.00 16.20 -24.33
CA LYS A 104 1.36 17.21 -23.46
C LYS A 104 2.01 17.36 -22.10
N THR A 105 3.13 16.66 -21.89
CA THR A 105 3.76 16.53 -20.57
C THR A 105 5.11 17.22 -20.54
N ASP A 106 5.35 17.92 -19.44
CA ASP A 106 6.61 18.55 -19.07
C ASP A 106 7.11 17.92 -17.74
N LEU A 107 8.39 18.12 -17.42
CA LEU A 107 9.01 17.51 -16.22
C LEU A 107 8.37 17.99 -14.91
N TYR A 108 7.79 19.20 -14.89
CA TYR A 108 7.09 19.73 -13.72
C TYR A 108 5.79 18.96 -13.47
N ALA A 109 5.07 18.59 -14.54
CA ALA A 109 3.88 17.76 -14.47
C ALA A 109 4.17 16.33 -13.97
N LEU A 110 5.35 15.78 -14.29
CA LEU A 110 5.78 14.45 -13.83
C LEU A 110 6.13 14.39 -12.35
N LYS A 111 6.65 15.49 -11.78
CA LYS A 111 7.16 15.47 -10.41
C LYS A 111 6.09 15.02 -9.40
N ARG A 112 4.89 15.57 -9.49
CA ARG A 112 3.81 15.34 -8.51
C ARG A 112 3.36 13.89 -8.44
N SER A 113 3.05 13.26 -9.58
CA SER A 113 2.62 11.86 -9.60
C SER A 113 3.75 10.90 -9.22
N GLY A 114 5.00 11.26 -9.54
CA GLY A 114 6.19 10.54 -9.08
C GLY A 114 6.36 10.57 -7.56
N ASP A 115 6.24 11.75 -6.96
CA ASP A 115 6.36 11.92 -5.51
C ASP A 115 5.23 11.19 -4.77
N LEU A 116 4.02 11.19 -5.33
CA LEU A 116 2.91 10.40 -4.79
C LEU A 116 3.19 8.90 -4.87
N ALA A 117 3.80 8.41 -5.95
CA ALA A 117 4.21 7.01 -6.06
C ALA A 117 5.31 6.66 -5.05
N PHE A 118 6.31 7.53 -4.85
CA PHE A 118 7.33 7.37 -3.82
C PHE A 118 6.72 7.31 -2.41
N ALA A 119 5.76 8.18 -2.08
CA ALA A 119 5.02 8.13 -0.82
C ALA A 119 4.20 6.84 -0.64
N ASN A 120 3.84 6.17 -1.75
CA ASN A 120 3.20 4.87 -1.74
C ASN A 120 4.16 3.67 -1.66
N GLY A 121 5.45 3.92 -1.52
CA GLY A 121 6.47 2.90 -1.32
C GLY A 121 7.18 2.46 -2.59
N VAL A 122 6.86 3.02 -3.77
CA VAL A 122 7.64 2.78 -4.99
C VAL A 122 9.06 3.25 -4.74
N ASN A 123 10.06 2.48 -5.17
CA ASN A 123 11.46 2.86 -5.09
C ASN A 123 12.29 2.40 -6.31
N LYS A 124 11.63 1.91 -7.36
CA LYS A 124 12.21 1.53 -8.67
C LYS A 124 11.24 1.86 -9.83
N MET A 125 11.36 3.03 -10.44
CA MET A 125 10.52 3.48 -11.54
C MET A 125 11.02 2.98 -12.90
N ILE A 126 10.08 2.49 -13.70
CA ILE A 126 10.30 2.04 -15.08
C ILE A 126 9.46 2.94 -15.97
N LEU A 127 10.12 3.81 -16.73
CA LEU A 127 9.46 4.89 -17.45
C LEU A 127 8.69 4.35 -18.66
N HIS A 128 7.36 4.45 -18.61
CA HIS A 128 6.47 4.16 -19.73
C HIS A 128 6.35 5.40 -20.62
N GLY A 129 6.75 5.41 -21.90
CA GLY A 129 7.56 4.40 -22.59
C GLY A 129 8.61 5.04 -23.50
N THR A 130 9.73 4.34 -23.68
CA THR A 130 10.82 4.76 -24.58
C THR A 130 10.81 3.92 -25.84
N ALA A 131 10.07 4.38 -26.85
CA ALA A 131 10.00 3.68 -28.13
C ALA A 131 11.38 3.71 -28.84
N LEU A 132 11.74 2.57 -29.45
CA LEU A 132 12.90 2.47 -30.33
C LEU A 132 12.73 3.45 -31.51
N GLN A 133 13.83 4.12 -31.89
CA GLN A 133 13.87 5.07 -33.02
C GLN A 133 14.51 4.41 -34.24
N PRO A 134 13.72 3.76 -35.14
CA PRO A 134 14.28 2.95 -36.23
C PRO A 134 14.94 3.78 -37.34
N TRP A 135 14.66 5.08 -37.43
CA TRP A 135 15.23 5.99 -38.43
C TRP A 135 16.35 6.87 -37.87
N GLY A 136 16.90 6.52 -36.71
CA GLY A 136 17.91 7.34 -36.03
C GLY A 136 17.30 8.61 -35.40
N MET A 137 18.12 9.64 -35.28
CA MET A 137 17.83 10.88 -34.52
C MET A 137 17.38 12.07 -35.40
N ASP A 138 17.38 11.88 -36.72
CA ASP A 138 17.13 12.94 -37.69
C ASP A 138 15.64 13.28 -37.80
N LEU A 139 14.76 12.29 -37.56
CA LEU A 139 13.32 12.49 -37.54
C LEU A 139 12.85 12.86 -36.12
N LYS A 140 12.32 14.07 -35.97
CA LYS A 140 11.79 14.59 -34.70
C LYS A 140 10.27 14.81 -34.79
N PRO A 141 9.51 14.51 -33.72
CA PRO A 141 9.99 14.05 -32.41
C PRO A 141 10.25 12.53 -32.35
N GLY A 142 10.14 11.84 -33.49
CA GLY A 142 10.49 10.43 -33.65
C GLY A 142 9.30 9.48 -33.57
N MET A 143 9.60 8.19 -33.52
CA MET A 143 8.64 7.12 -33.28
C MET A 143 8.16 7.15 -31.81
N ASN A 144 6.87 6.90 -31.59
CA ASN A 144 6.30 6.81 -30.26
C ASN A 144 5.30 5.65 -30.15
N MET A 145 4.93 5.28 -28.92
CA MET A 145 3.95 4.23 -28.67
C MET A 145 2.51 4.74 -28.90
N PHE A 146 2.15 4.93 -30.16
CA PHE A 146 0.85 5.46 -30.57
C PHE A 146 0.51 6.77 -29.85
N PHE A 147 -0.59 6.88 -29.11
CA PHE A 147 -0.90 8.05 -28.28
C PHE A 147 -0.54 7.86 -26.80
N TRP A 148 0.05 6.71 -26.43
CA TRP A 148 0.38 6.39 -25.05
C TRP A 148 1.68 7.07 -24.65
N GLY A 149 1.57 8.01 -23.71
CA GLY A 149 2.72 8.64 -23.06
C GLY A 149 3.22 7.82 -21.88
N THR A 150 4.18 8.31 -21.12
CA THR A 150 4.97 9.51 -21.36
C THR A 150 5.87 9.30 -22.57
N MET A 151 5.94 10.30 -23.45
CA MET A 151 6.80 10.26 -24.65
C MET A 151 8.27 10.44 -24.25
N PHE A 152 8.86 9.50 -23.50
CA PHE A 152 10.24 9.58 -23.01
C PHE A 152 11.22 9.08 -24.08
N VAL A 153 11.37 9.87 -25.15
CA VAL A 153 12.20 9.57 -26.32
C VAL A 153 13.17 10.72 -26.61
N PRO A 154 14.29 10.47 -27.31
CA PRO A 154 15.31 11.48 -27.58
C PRO A 154 14.84 12.73 -28.35
N GLY A 155 13.72 12.65 -29.09
CA GLY A 155 13.12 13.78 -29.78
C GLY A 155 12.37 14.78 -28.88
N GLN A 156 12.33 14.56 -27.56
CA GLN A 156 11.72 15.48 -26.61
C GLN A 156 12.40 16.85 -26.59
N THR A 157 11.59 17.90 -26.47
CA THR A 157 12.11 19.28 -26.34
C THR A 157 12.92 19.48 -25.05
N TRP A 158 12.65 18.67 -24.03
CA TRP A 158 13.33 18.69 -22.74
C TRP A 158 14.33 17.54 -22.54
N TRP A 159 14.76 16.82 -23.59
CA TRP A 159 15.66 15.67 -23.45
C TRP A 159 16.95 15.99 -22.70
N GLU A 160 17.72 16.98 -23.16
CA GLU A 160 18.97 17.41 -22.54
C GLU A 160 18.79 17.95 -21.11
N PRO A 161 17.91 18.93 -20.84
CA PRO A 161 17.66 19.37 -19.46
C PRO A 161 17.01 18.27 -18.59
N GLY A 162 16.41 17.25 -19.20
CA GLY A 162 15.81 16.09 -18.55
C GLY A 162 16.77 15.27 -17.70
N LYS A 163 18.08 15.40 -17.91
CA LYS A 163 19.11 14.86 -17.01
C LYS A 163 18.90 15.26 -15.55
N ALA A 164 18.44 16.49 -15.30
CA ALA A 164 18.17 16.96 -13.93
C ALA A 164 17.05 16.15 -13.26
N TRP A 165 15.99 15.83 -13.99
CA TRP A 165 14.88 15.04 -13.51
C TRP A 165 15.25 13.56 -13.31
N VAL A 166 16.02 12.97 -14.24
CA VAL A 166 16.53 11.59 -14.07
C VAL A 166 17.44 11.49 -12.84
N ASN A 167 18.30 12.49 -12.60
CA ASN A 167 19.11 12.55 -11.39
C ASN A 167 18.28 12.68 -10.11
N TYR A 168 17.18 13.43 -10.16
CA TYR A 168 16.22 13.52 -9.04
C TYR A 168 15.63 12.14 -8.72
N LEU A 169 15.07 11.44 -9.71
CA LEU A 169 14.52 10.10 -9.52
C LEU A 169 15.58 9.13 -8.98
N SER A 170 16.80 9.17 -9.51
CA SER A 170 17.89 8.31 -9.06
C SER A 170 18.23 8.52 -7.58
N ARG A 171 18.30 9.77 -7.11
CA ARG A 171 18.57 10.07 -5.69
C ARG A 171 17.42 9.65 -4.77
N CYS A 172 16.17 9.90 -5.17
CA CYS A 172 15.01 9.47 -4.38
C CYS A 172 14.96 7.95 -4.25
N GLN A 173 15.11 7.22 -5.37
CA GLN A 173 15.13 5.76 -5.37
C GLN A 173 16.29 5.21 -4.52
N TYR A 174 17.48 5.82 -4.62
CA TYR A 174 18.61 5.43 -3.79
C TYR A 174 18.26 5.54 -2.30
N MET A 175 17.72 6.68 -1.85
CA MET A 175 17.37 6.87 -0.44
C MET A 175 16.22 5.97 0.02
N LEU A 176 15.18 5.79 -0.81
CA LEU A 176 14.00 4.98 -0.48
C LEU A 176 14.26 3.46 -0.50
N GLN A 177 15.43 3.04 -0.97
CA GLN A 177 15.91 1.66 -0.89
C GLN A 177 16.81 1.41 0.34
N GLN A 178 17.07 2.43 1.15
CA GLN A 178 17.87 2.27 2.38
C GLN A 178 17.00 1.78 3.54
N GLY A 179 17.58 0.94 4.39
CA GLY A 179 16.92 0.44 5.58
C GLY A 179 15.68 -0.42 5.30
N LYS A 180 14.69 -0.33 6.18
CA LYS A 180 13.41 -1.05 6.09
C LYS A 180 12.25 -0.07 6.15
N ASN A 181 11.15 -0.41 5.50
CA ASN A 181 9.91 0.36 5.63
C ASN A 181 9.44 0.34 7.08
N VAL A 182 8.83 1.45 7.49
CA VAL A 182 8.23 1.58 8.80
C VAL A 182 6.73 1.83 8.64
N ALA A 183 5.93 0.93 9.21
CA ALA A 183 4.49 0.99 9.26
C ALA A 183 4.03 0.52 10.65
N ASP A 184 3.17 1.27 11.31
CA ASP A 184 2.67 0.91 12.65
C ASP A 184 1.43 0.01 12.59
N VAL A 185 0.83 -0.09 11.40
CA VAL A 185 -0.47 -0.72 11.18
C VAL A 185 -0.34 -1.78 10.10
N VAL A 186 -0.99 -2.92 10.31
CA VAL A 186 -1.15 -3.96 9.29
C VAL A 186 -2.62 -4.35 9.15
N GLY A 187 -3.09 -4.48 7.92
CA GLY A 187 -4.44 -4.96 7.62
C GLY A 187 -4.43 -6.40 7.12
N LEU A 188 -5.22 -7.28 7.73
CA LEU A 188 -5.41 -8.64 7.22
C LEU A 188 -6.25 -8.59 5.93
N MET A 189 -5.60 -8.79 4.79
CA MET A 189 -6.23 -8.79 3.48
C MET A 189 -6.85 -10.16 3.21
N PRO A 190 -8.20 -10.26 3.05
CA PRO A 190 -8.82 -11.54 2.76
C PRO A 190 -8.44 -12.00 1.35
N THR A 191 -8.31 -13.31 1.14
CA THR A 191 -7.93 -13.86 -0.18
C THR A 191 -8.95 -13.48 -1.26
N LEU A 192 -10.24 -13.43 -0.90
CA LEU A 192 -11.35 -13.05 -1.77
C LEU A 192 -12.00 -11.75 -1.32
N ASN A 193 -12.63 -11.04 -2.26
CA ASN A 193 -13.39 -9.80 -2.00
C ASN A 193 -12.59 -8.64 -1.37
N TRP A 194 -11.26 -8.73 -1.33
CA TRP A 194 -10.37 -7.74 -0.71
C TRP A 194 -10.57 -6.31 -1.20
N LYS A 195 -10.96 -6.10 -2.48
CA LYS A 195 -11.23 -4.77 -3.07
C LYS A 195 -12.31 -3.99 -2.32
N ASN A 196 -13.22 -4.70 -1.66
CA ASN A 196 -14.39 -4.12 -1.00
C ASN A 196 -14.25 -4.03 0.53
N THR A 197 -13.17 -4.59 1.09
CA THR A 197 -13.03 -4.76 2.55
C THR A 197 -11.73 -4.22 3.10
N MET A 198 -10.85 -3.69 2.25
CA MET A 198 -9.55 -3.12 2.63
C MET A 198 -9.41 -1.68 2.13
N PRO A 199 -8.60 -0.83 2.78
CA PRO A 199 -8.26 0.47 2.26
C PRO A 199 -7.53 0.34 0.91
N MET A 200 -7.84 1.27 0.00
CA MET A 200 -7.31 1.26 -1.36
C MET A 200 -6.22 2.31 -1.59
N GLY A 201 -5.96 3.18 -0.61
CA GLY A 201 -5.22 4.41 -0.83
C GLY A 201 -3.94 4.59 -0.01
N LEU A 202 -3.22 5.66 -0.34
CA LEU A 202 -2.15 6.19 0.51
C LEU A 202 -2.73 6.67 1.83
N HIS A 203 -2.08 6.38 2.96
CA HIS A 203 -2.47 6.99 4.23
C HIS A 203 -1.67 8.26 4.56
N LYS A 204 -2.33 9.27 5.14
CA LYS A 204 -1.71 10.48 5.69
C LYS A 204 -1.68 10.43 7.22
N GLN A 205 -0.51 10.14 7.82
CA GLN A 205 -0.15 10.09 9.27
C GLN A 205 0.53 8.77 9.64
N TYR A 206 -0.23 7.72 9.98
CA TYR A 206 0.35 6.39 10.25
C TYR A 206 0.37 5.54 8.99
N ASN A 207 1.55 5.09 8.58
CA ASN A 207 1.72 4.22 7.43
C ASN A 207 1.21 2.80 7.75
N TYR A 208 0.78 2.07 6.71
CA TYR A 208 0.28 0.71 6.83
C TYR A 208 0.71 -0.19 5.67
N ASP A 209 0.72 -1.49 5.98
CA ASP A 209 0.79 -2.56 4.99
C ASP A 209 -0.49 -3.41 4.99
N LEU A 210 -0.72 -4.10 3.89
CA LEU A 210 -1.67 -5.19 3.77
C LEU A 210 -0.95 -6.54 3.88
N LEU A 211 -1.59 -7.52 4.51
CA LEU A 211 -1.03 -8.83 4.79
C LEU A 211 -1.95 -9.92 4.26
N SER A 212 -1.45 -10.79 3.40
CA SER A 212 -2.20 -11.96 2.93
C SER A 212 -2.52 -12.93 4.07
N GLU A 213 -3.70 -13.55 4.05
CA GLU A 213 -4.11 -14.60 5.00
C GLU A 213 -3.10 -15.74 5.13
N GLU A 214 -2.50 -16.18 4.02
CA GLU A 214 -1.48 -17.24 4.03
C GLU A 214 -0.29 -16.87 4.93
N LEU A 215 0.29 -15.69 4.72
CA LEU A 215 1.45 -15.22 5.49
C LEU A 215 1.07 -14.94 6.95
N PHE A 216 -0.14 -14.42 7.20
CA PHE A 216 -0.67 -14.25 8.56
C PHE A 216 -0.72 -15.58 9.33
N LEU A 217 -1.28 -16.63 8.72
CA LEU A 217 -1.38 -17.95 9.34
C LEU A 217 -0.01 -18.57 9.59
N LYS A 218 0.85 -18.53 8.57
CA LYS A 218 2.12 -19.24 8.56
C LYS A 218 3.20 -18.58 9.42
N ASP A 219 3.35 -17.26 9.29
CA ASP A 219 4.59 -16.59 9.67
C ASP A 219 4.42 -15.44 10.69
N MET A 220 3.21 -14.89 10.86
CA MET A 220 3.01 -13.80 11.82
C MET A 220 3.06 -14.29 13.27
N ASP A 221 3.79 -13.56 14.12
CA ASP A 221 3.78 -13.75 15.58
C ASP A 221 3.67 -12.43 16.34
N PHE A 222 3.38 -12.47 17.63
CA PHE A 222 3.39 -11.31 18.51
C PHE A 222 4.51 -11.42 19.56
N THR A 223 5.52 -10.55 19.44
CA THR A 223 6.72 -10.54 20.30
C THR A 223 7.23 -9.11 20.53
N ASP A 224 7.71 -8.84 21.74
CA ASP A 224 8.21 -7.53 22.19
C ASP A 224 7.23 -6.36 21.96
N GLY A 225 5.92 -6.63 22.05
CA GLY A 225 4.89 -5.60 21.84
C GLY A 225 4.55 -5.29 20.38
N TYR A 226 5.04 -6.11 19.43
CA TYR A 226 4.74 -5.95 18.00
C TYR A 226 4.23 -7.25 17.38
N PHE A 227 3.33 -7.12 16.42
CA PHE A 227 3.12 -8.13 15.38
C PHE A 227 4.34 -8.13 14.46
N ARG A 228 5.00 -9.27 14.30
CA ARG A 228 6.25 -9.41 13.54
C ARG A 228 6.14 -10.45 12.46
N LEU A 229 6.91 -10.22 11.38
CA LEU A 229 7.13 -11.17 10.30
C LEU A 229 8.62 -11.50 10.17
N PRO A 230 8.98 -12.66 9.59
CA PRO A 230 10.37 -13.02 9.28
C PRO A 230 11.08 -12.02 8.36
N SER A 231 10.34 -11.24 7.57
CA SER A 231 10.89 -10.12 6.78
C SER A 231 11.55 -9.03 7.65
N GLY A 232 11.21 -9.00 8.94
CA GLY A 232 11.55 -7.94 9.89
C GLY A 232 10.55 -6.78 9.89
N ALA A 233 9.45 -6.89 9.14
CA ALA A 233 8.33 -5.98 9.32
C ALA A 233 7.73 -6.15 10.72
N LYS A 234 7.40 -5.02 11.36
CA LYS A 234 6.86 -4.96 12.73
C LYS A 234 5.73 -3.94 12.79
N TYR A 235 4.62 -4.31 13.42
CA TYR A 235 3.40 -3.51 13.50
C TYR A 235 2.87 -3.47 14.93
N ARG A 236 2.24 -2.37 15.32
CA ARG A 236 1.61 -2.19 16.65
C ARG A 236 0.15 -2.63 16.65
N VAL A 237 -0.55 -2.44 15.52
CA VAL A 237 -1.99 -2.73 15.39
C VAL A 237 -2.25 -3.60 14.17
N LEU A 238 -3.05 -4.63 14.38
CA LEU A 238 -3.64 -5.44 13.31
C LEU A 238 -5.11 -5.04 13.15
N PHE A 239 -5.55 -4.63 11.95
CA PHE A 239 -6.96 -4.44 11.68
C PHE A 239 -7.52 -5.56 10.78
N LEU A 240 -8.77 -5.93 11.04
CA LEU A 240 -9.49 -6.96 10.31
C LEU A 240 -10.30 -6.34 9.16
N PRO A 241 -10.48 -7.08 8.06
CA PRO A 241 -11.42 -6.69 7.02
C PRO A 241 -12.83 -6.74 7.60
N LYS A 242 -13.77 -6.03 6.97
CA LYS A 242 -15.19 -6.27 7.24
C LYS A 242 -15.53 -7.72 6.85
N THR A 243 -15.88 -8.53 7.83
CA THR A 243 -16.10 -9.98 7.67
C THR A 243 -17.40 -10.29 6.93
N ASN A 244 -18.38 -9.39 6.97
CA ASN A 244 -19.74 -9.62 6.48
C ASN A 244 -20.32 -10.94 7.01
N GLY A 245 -20.00 -11.26 8.27
CA GLY A 245 -20.44 -12.49 8.92
C GLY A 245 -19.62 -13.74 8.62
N LYS A 246 -18.52 -13.65 7.86
CA LYS A 246 -17.73 -14.81 7.43
C LYS A 246 -16.25 -14.69 7.79
N MET A 247 -15.70 -15.72 8.44
CA MET A 247 -14.26 -15.85 8.67
C MET A 247 -13.90 -17.32 8.90
N ALA A 248 -12.74 -17.76 8.42
CA ALA A 248 -12.30 -19.14 8.59
C ALA A 248 -11.89 -19.43 10.06
N PRO A 249 -12.18 -20.62 10.61
CA PRO A 249 -11.78 -21.02 11.96
C PRO A 249 -10.28 -20.87 12.24
N GLU A 250 -9.43 -21.12 11.25
CA GLU A 250 -7.98 -21.06 11.36
C GLU A 250 -7.49 -19.63 11.59
N ILE A 251 -8.13 -18.65 10.93
CA ILE A 251 -7.84 -17.22 11.12
C ILE A 251 -8.22 -16.80 12.55
N LEU A 252 -9.41 -17.19 13.01
CA LEU A 252 -9.88 -16.89 14.38
C LEU A 252 -8.96 -17.49 15.45
N THR A 253 -8.54 -18.74 15.24
CA THR A 253 -7.60 -19.44 16.13
C THR A 253 -6.27 -18.71 16.21
N LYS A 254 -5.71 -18.30 15.07
CA LYS A 254 -4.47 -17.53 15.02
C LYS A 254 -4.62 -16.15 15.68
N LEU A 255 -5.74 -15.46 15.46
CA LEU A 255 -6.03 -14.19 16.12
C LEU A 255 -6.07 -14.33 17.64
N ILE A 256 -6.74 -15.35 18.17
CA ILE A 256 -6.77 -15.65 19.62
C ILE A 256 -5.35 -15.80 20.16
N GLN A 257 -4.51 -16.60 19.51
CA GLN A 257 -3.12 -16.81 19.94
C GLN A 257 -2.32 -15.51 20.00
N LEU A 258 -2.47 -14.64 18.98
CA LEU A 258 -1.75 -13.37 18.92
C LEU A 258 -2.27 -12.37 19.95
N VAL A 259 -3.59 -12.31 20.16
CA VAL A 259 -4.21 -11.45 21.16
C VAL A 259 -3.84 -11.89 22.58
N GLU A 260 -3.86 -13.20 22.87
CA GLU A 260 -3.45 -13.73 24.17
C GLU A 260 -2.01 -13.33 24.54
N LYS A 261 -1.11 -13.24 23.54
CA LYS A 261 0.29 -12.77 23.70
C LYS A 261 0.44 -11.26 23.91
N GLY A 262 -0.60 -10.46 23.71
CA GLY A 262 -0.53 -8.99 23.81
C GLY A 262 -1.01 -8.22 22.59
N GLY A 263 -1.40 -8.92 21.53
CA GLY A 263 -1.86 -8.32 20.27
C GLY A 263 -3.04 -7.37 20.45
N LEU A 264 -2.96 -6.22 19.77
CA LEU A 264 -4.05 -5.26 19.64
C LEU A 264 -4.70 -5.43 18.26
N VAL A 265 -5.93 -5.96 18.26
CA VAL A 265 -6.71 -6.21 17.05
C VAL A 265 -7.88 -5.23 16.96
N VAL A 266 -8.11 -4.63 15.79
CA VAL A 266 -9.24 -3.74 15.53
C VAL A 266 -10.18 -4.37 14.51
N CYS A 267 -11.49 -4.37 14.77
CA CYS A 267 -12.51 -4.92 13.88
C CYS A 267 -13.68 -3.94 13.65
N GLN A 268 -14.50 -4.21 12.64
CA GLN A 268 -15.72 -3.43 12.34
C GLN A 268 -17.02 -4.23 12.50
N ASP A 269 -16.90 -5.56 12.47
CA ASP A 269 -17.99 -6.49 12.64
C ASP A 269 -17.49 -7.79 13.28
N LYS A 270 -18.38 -8.76 13.47
CA LYS A 270 -18.07 -10.10 13.97
C LYS A 270 -18.53 -11.15 12.97
N PRO A 271 -17.71 -12.19 12.69
CA PRO A 271 -18.16 -13.31 11.90
C PRO A 271 -19.15 -14.18 12.68
N VAL A 272 -20.00 -14.92 11.97
CA VAL A 272 -20.99 -15.84 12.55
C VAL A 272 -20.89 -17.25 11.98
N GLN A 273 -20.17 -17.43 10.86
CA GLN A 273 -20.02 -18.71 10.17
C GLN A 273 -18.73 -18.77 9.35
N SER A 274 -18.38 -19.97 8.88
CA SER A 274 -17.27 -20.19 7.95
C SER A 274 -17.68 -19.76 6.51
N PRO A 275 -16.74 -19.28 5.66
CA PRO A 275 -17.06 -18.90 4.30
C PRO A 275 -17.29 -20.07 3.33
N GLY A 276 -16.75 -21.26 3.66
CA GLY A 276 -16.66 -22.42 2.76
C GLY A 276 -17.45 -23.66 3.21
N LEU A 277 -17.28 -24.76 2.46
CA LEU A 277 -17.84 -26.09 2.73
C LEU A 277 -16.88 -27.00 3.50
N THR A 278 -15.60 -26.65 3.60
CA THR A 278 -14.63 -27.41 4.39
C THR A 278 -15.14 -27.59 5.83
N ASN A 279 -15.33 -28.84 6.25
CA ASN A 279 -15.87 -29.26 7.55
C ASN A 279 -17.28 -28.69 7.88
N TYR A 280 -18.10 -28.33 6.89
CA TYR A 280 -19.48 -27.92 7.13
C TYR A 280 -20.36 -29.10 7.58
N PRO A 281 -21.26 -28.94 8.58
CA PRO A 281 -21.57 -27.71 9.33
C PRO A 281 -20.73 -27.47 10.59
N GLN A 282 -19.84 -28.39 10.97
CA GLN A 282 -19.04 -28.29 12.20
C GLN A 282 -18.18 -27.02 12.25
N ALA A 283 -17.66 -26.57 11.11
CA ALA A 283 -16.90 -25.33 11.00
C ALA A 283 -17.69 -24.09 11.49
N ASP A 284 -19.02 -24.05 11.29
CA ASP A 284 -19.83 -22.92 11.77
C ASP A 284 -19.96 -22.92 13.30
N HIS A 285 -20.08 -24.11 13.91
CA HIS A 285 -20.06 -24.26 15.36
C HIS A 285 -18.70 -23.87 15.95
N GLU A 286 -17.61 -24.20 15.25
CA GLU A 286 -16.26 -23.80 15.64
C GLU A 286 -16.09 -22.28 15.56
N VAL A 287 -16.55 -21.63 14.48
CA VAL A 287 -16.56 -20.16 14.38
C VAL A 287 -17.31 -19.53 15.54
N GLN A 288 -18.51 -20.03 15.89
CA GLN A 288 -19.29 -19.50 17.02
C GLN A 288 -18.52 -19.59 18.34
N LYS A 289 -17.86 -20.72 18.60
CA LYS A 289 -17.04 -20.92 19.80
C LYS A 289 -15.85 -19.95 19.84
N LEU A 290 -15.10 -19.85 18.74
CA LEU A 290 -13.91 -19.01 18.66
C LEU A 290 -14.27 -17.51 18.72
N VAL A 291 -15.37 -17.10 18.08
CA VAL A 291 -15.89 -15.73 18.18
C VAL A 291 -16.30 -15.40 19.60
N ALA A 292 -16.98 -16.31 20.31
CA ALA A 292 -17.33 -16.10 21.72
C ALA A 292 -16.07 -15.89 22.59
N GLN A 293 -14.98 -16.60 22.30
CA GLN A 293 -13.70 -16.41 22.99
C GLN A 293 -13.01 -15.09 22.64
N LEU A 294 -12.97 -14.71 21.36
CA LEU A 294 -12.21 -13.54 20.89
C LEU A 294 -12.96 -12.22 21.07
N TRP A 295 -14.24 -12.17 20.72
CA TRP A 295 -15.08 -10.97 20.87
C TRP A 295 -15.67 -10.83 22.27
N GLY A 296 -15.84 -11.92 23.03
CA GLY A 296 -16.50 -11.90 24.33
C GLY A 296 -17.87 -11.22 24.25
N ASN A 297 -18.07 -10.20 25.07
CA ASN A 297 -19.31 -9.40 25.09
C ASN A 297 -19.30 -8.20 24.12
N ALA A 298 -18.23 -7.98 23.36
CA ALA A 298 -18.15 -6.87 22.42
C ALA A 298 -19.20 -7.01 21.31
N ASP A 299 -20.05 -5.99 21.16
CA ASP A 299 -21.20 -5.99 20.26
C ASP A 299 -21.22 -4.79 19.30
N GLY A 300 -20.27 -3.85 19.44
CA GLY A 300 -20.18 -2.64 18.62
C GLY A 300 -21.30 -1.62 18.87
N LYS A 301 -22.09 -1.80 19.94
CA LYS A 301 -23.20 -0.92 20.31
C LYS A 301 -23.09 -0.41 21.73
N THR A 302 -22.86 -1.33 22.66
CA THR A 302 -22.77 -1.06 24.10
C THR A 302 -21.39 -1.42 24.65
N VAL A 303 -20.74 -2.45 24.10
CA VAL A 303 -19.41 -2.90 24.48
C VAL A 303 -18.52 -2.90 23.23
N PHE A 304 -17.43 -2.14 23.30
CA PHE A 304 -16.51 -1.91 22.16
C PHE A 304 -15.12 -2.51 22.37
N GLU A 305 -14.85 -3.13 23.51
CA GLU A 305 -13.54 -3.73 23.81
C GLU A 305 -13.75 -5.08 24.48
N HIS A 306 -12.90 -6.05 24.12
CA HIS A 306 -12.75 -7.29 24.84
C HIS A 306 -11.27 -7.58 25.09
N LYS A 307 -10.92 -7.74 26.37
CA LYS A 307 -9.56 -8.13 26.78
C LYS A 307 -9.44 -9.64 26.77
N LEU A 308 -8.37 -10.15 26.18
CA LEU A 308 -8.08 -11.58 26.11
C LEU A 308 -6.57 -11.80 26.27
N GLY A 309 -6.19 -12.54 27.31
CA GLY A 309 -4.80 -12.66 27.74
C GLY A 309 -4.17 -11.28 28.01
N ALA A 310 -2.99 -11.03 27.43
CA ALA A 310 -2.29 -9.74 27.58
C ALA A 310 -2.75 -8.67 26.58
N GLY A 311 -3.53 -9.05 25.56
CA GLY A 311 -3.97 -8.18 24.48
C GLY A 311 -5.46 -7.86 24.54
N LYS A 312 -5.96 -7.32 23.43
CA LYS A 312 -7.38 -6.98 23.31
C LYS A 312 -7.84 -6.85 21.86
N LEU A 313 -9.14 -7.08 21.69
CA LEU A 313 -9.89 -6.74 20.49
C LEU A 313 -10.68 -5.44 20.75
N ILE A 314 -10.58 -4.48 19.83
CA ILE A 314 -11.35 -3.23 19.83
C ILE A 314 -12.28 -3.21 18.62
N TRP A 315 -13.56 -2.99 18.88
CA TRP A 315 -14.56 -2.76 17.86
C TRP A 315 -14.62 -1.27 17.53
N MET A 316 -14.44 -0.92 16.26
CA MET A 316 -14.64 0.43 15.74
C MET A 316 -15.67 0.39 14.61
N ASN A 317 -16.70 1.23 14.71
CA ASN A 317 -17.71 1.31 13.65
C ASN A 317 -17.16 1.85 12.33
N ASN A 318 -16.02 2.53 12.38
CA ASN A 318 -15.27 3.00 11.23
C ASN A 318 -13.78 3.01 11.53
N ILE A 319 -12.97 2.34 10.72
CA ILE A 319 -11.50 2.32 10.87
C ILE A 319 -10.85 3.34 9.93
N TRP A 320 -11.32 3.44 8.68
CA TRP A 320 -10.78 4.37 7.68
C TRP A 320 -11.87 4.90 6.75
N ASN A 321 -11.57 6.02 6.09
CA ASN A 321 -12.38 6.57 5.02
C ASN A 321 -11.50 6.80 3.79
N ASP A 322 -11.92 6.22 2.67
CA ASP A 322 -11.27 6.44 1.38
C ASP A 322 -11.91 7.64 0.68
N LYS A 323 -11.08 8.57 0.22
CA LYS A 323 -11.49 9.74 -0.55
C LYS A 323 -10.71 9.80 -1.86
N LEU A 324 -11.31 10.41 -2.88
CA LEU A 324 -10.57 10.77 -4.08
C LEU A 324 -9.35 11.61 -3.69
N ASP A 325 -8.20 11.20 -4.22
CA ASP A 325 -6.97 11.90 -3.94
C ASP A 325 -7.03 13.32 -4.55
N PRO A 326 -6.72 14.38 -3.78
CA PRO A 326 -6.73 15.76 -4.28
C PRO A 326 -5.84 15.97 -5.51
N GLU A 327 -4.79 15.17 -5.68
CA GLU A 327 -3.86 15.29 -6.81
C GLU A 327 -4.57 15.00 -8.13
N ARG A 328 -5.53 14.08 -8.12
CA ARG A 328 -6.35 13.77 -9.30
C ARG A 328 -7.20 14.98 -9.69
N LYS A 329 -7.82 15.66 -8.72
CA LYS A 329 -8.65 16.84 -8.98
C LYS A 329 -7.81 17.96 -9.61
N TYR A 330 -6.64 18.25 -9.04
CA TYR A 330 -5.72 19.23 -9.62
C TYR A 330 -5.38 18.88 -11.08
N PHE A 331 -5.10 17.61 -11.35
CA PHE A 331 -4.76 17.16 -12.69
C PHE A 331 -5.93 17.28 -13.68
N GLU A 332 -7.13 16.88 -13.25
CA GLU A 332 -8.35 17.02 -14.03
C GLU A 332 -8.64 18.48 -14.38
N ASP A 333 -8.49 19.39 -13.39
CA ASP A 333 -8.78 20.82 -13.51
C ASP A 333 -7.73 21.57 -14.37
N THR A 334 -6.46 21.17 -14.32
CA THR A 334 -5.36 21.94 -14.94
C THR A 334 -4.85 21.36 -16.25
N ARG A 335 -5.02 20.05 -16.48
CA ARG A 335 -4.40 19.37 -17.62
C ARG A 335 -5.41 18.74 -18.57
N THR A 336 -6.70 18.73 -18.24
CA THR A 336 -7.74 18.17 -19.13
C THR A 336 -9.07 18.91 -19.09
N LYS A 337 -10.00 18.52 -19.97
CA LYS A 337 -11.41 18.96 -19.96
C LYS A 337 -12.34 18.00 -19.20
N GLY A 338 -11.89 17.45 -18.07
CA GLY A 338 -12.68 16.74 -17.04
C GLY A 338 -13.40 15.41 -17.41
N LYS A 339 -13.69 15.10 -18.67
CA LYS A 339 -14.58 13.97 -19.08
C LYS A 339 -13.87 12.79 -19.77
N ALA A 340 -12.54 12.78 -19.82
CA ALA A 340 -11.79 11.94 -20.74
C ALA A 340 -11.04 10.74 -20.09
N TYR A 341 -11.37 10.36 -18.86
CA TYR A 341 -10.71 9.26 -18.15
C TYR A 341 -11.67 8.11 -17.79
N TRP A 342 -11.22 6.87 -18.01
CA TRP A 342 -11.95 5.65 -17.70
C TRP A 342 -11.19 4.70 -16.74
N GLY A 343 -10.36 5.24 -15.84
CA GLY A 343 -9.57 4.48 -14.86
C GLY A 343 -9.97 4.73 -13.41
N ALA A 344 -9.69 3.75 -12.55
CA ALA A 344 -9.87 3.90 -11.11
C ALA A 344 -8.98 5.06 -10.58
N PRO A 345 -9.57 6.02 -9.83
CA PRO A 345 -8.85 7.14 -9.25
C PRO A 345 -7.76 6.70 -8.29
N SER A 346 -6.73 7.54 -8.13
CA SER A 346 -5.95 7.53 -6.89
C SER A 346 -6.87 7.84 -5.72
N ILE A 347 -6.68 7.08 -4.65
CA ILE A 347 -7.43 7.20 -3.41
C ILE A 347 -6.44 7.59 -2.31
N THR A 348 -6.86 8.51 -1.45
CA THR A 348 -6.20 8.72 -0.16
C THR A 348 -7.08 8.08 0.92
N THR A 349 -6.47 7.22 1.72
CA THR A 349 -7.07 6.63 2.92
C THR A 349 -6.81 7.55 4.11
N TYR A 350 -7.84 7.81 4.91
CA TYR A 350 -7.76 8.56 6.16
C TYR A 350 -8.25 7.70 7.31
N TRP A 351 -7.43 7.48 8.34
CA TRP A 351 -7.83 6.83 9.58
C TRP A 351 -8.97 7.62 10.22
N SER A 352 -9.92 6.92 10.81
CA SER A 352 -10.96 7.57 11.60
C SER A 352 -10.34 8.29 12.81
N SER A 353 -11.09 9.24 13.38
CA SER A 353 -10.65 9.92 14.60
C SER A 353 -10.44 8.92 15.75
N ASP A 354 -11.31 7.91 15.86
CA ASP A 354 -11.21 6.85 16.87
C ASP A 354 -9.94 6.02 16.68
N PHE A 355 -9.63 5.62 15.45
CA PHE A 355 -8.41 4.89 15.15
C PHE A 355 -7.16 5.74 15.41
N THR A 356 -7.18 7.02 15.03
CA THR A 356 -6.08 7.95 15.28
C THR A 356 -5.87 8.17 16.79
N ASN A 357 -6.95 8.25 17.57
CA ASN A 357 -6.87 8.35 19.03
C ASN A 357 -6.31 7.07 19.65
N LEU A 358 -6.70 5.89 19.15
CA LEU A 358 -6.11 4.62 19.56
C LEU A 358 -4.61 4.63 19.30
N MET A 359 -4.18 4.99 18.08
CA MET A 359 -2.77 5.06 17.72
C MET A 359 -2.00 5.97 18.67
N ARG A 360 -2.50 7.18 18.97
CA ARG A 360 -1.85 8.09 19.95
C ARG A 360 -1.76 7.53 21.36
N SER A 361 -2.65 6.63 21.76
CA SER A 361 -2.66 6.03 23.10
C SER A 361 -1.64 4.90 23.28
N ILE A 362 -1.24 4.26 22.19
CA ILE A 362 -0.28 3.13 22.19
C ILE A 362 1.08 3.53 21.62
N ASP A 363 1.11 4.60 20.84
CA ASP A 363 2.31 5.22 20.33
C ASP A 363 2.90 6.05 21.48
N LYS A 364 3.70 5.38 22.31
CA LYS A 364 4.63 6.11 23.19
C LYS A 364 5.58 6.88 22.26
N PRO A 365 5.93 8.13 22.59
CA PRO A 365 6.78 8.93 21.72
C PRO A 365 8.16 8.26 21.58
N ASP A 366 8.37 7.61 20.44
CA ASP A 366 9.72 7.35 19.89
C ASP A 366 10.24 8.60 19.16
N VAL A 367 9.47 9.71 19.20
CA VAL A 367 9.67 10.94 18.46
C VAL A 367 10.05 12.06 19.43
N GLU A 368 11.32 12.47 19.41
CA GLU A 368 11.66 13.83 19.81
C GLU A 368 11.20 14.77 18.68
N VAL A 369 10.16 15.56 18.94
CA VAL A 369 9.81 16.67 18.04
C VAL A 369 10.84 17.77 18.30
N ILE A 370 11.97 17.72 17.58
CA ILE A 370 12.91 18.84 17.58
C ILE A 370 12.26 19.97 16.77
N LYS A 371 11.89 21.06 17.45
CA LYS A 371 11.52 22.31 16.75
C LYS A 371 12.69 22.72 15.88
N ALA A 372 12.46 22.87 14.58
CA ALA A 372 13.50 23.28 13.65
C ALA A 372 14.12 24.61 14.12
N SER A 373 15.43 24.60 14.35
CA SER A 373 16.27 25.79 14.48
C SER A 373 17.24 25.77 13.29
N GLY A 374 16.74 26.12 12.11
CA GLY A 374 17.54 26.13 10.89
C GLY A 374 16.72 26.59 9.69
N GLU A 375 17.34 27.35 8.80
CA GLU A 375 16.74 27.85 7.56
C GLU A 375 16.47 26.68 6.62
N ALA A 376 15.20 26.50 6.23
CA ALA A 376 14.84 25.53 5.20
C ALA A 376 15.20 26.09 3.82
N MET A 377 15.87 25.30 2.99
CA MET A 377 16.19 25.70 1.61
C MET A 377 14.95 25.56 0.73
N ALA A 378 14.46 26.66 0.16
CA ALA A 378 13.42 26.64 -0.85
C ALA A 378 13.95 26.15 -2.21
N TRP A 379 13.05 25.66 -3.07
CA TRP A 379 13.37 25.21 -4.42
C TRP A 379 13.94 26.39 -5.23
N GLY A 380 15.16 26.24 -5.77
CA GLY A 380 15.83 27.29 -6.57
C GLY A 380 17.18 27.78 -6.04
N GLY A 381 17.67 27.27 -4.90
CA GLY A 381 19.00 27.62 -4.40
C GLY A 381 19.11 29.01 -3.77
N PHE A 382 17.99 29.62 -3.42
CA PHE A 382 17.94 30.86 -2.65
C PHE A 382 17.68 30.54 -1.16
N PRO A 383 18.32 31.26 -0.22
CA PRO A 383 17.89 31.30 1.17
C PRO A 383 16.41 31.71 1.24
N GLU A 384 15.66 31.22 2.23
CA GLU A 384 14.27 31.60 2.45
C GLU A 384 14.23 33.09 2.88
N THR A 385 14.34 34.00 1.91
CA THR A 385 14.45 35.43 2.20
C THR A 385 13.12 35.96 2.74
N ALA A 386 13.08 36.18 4.05
CA ALA A 386 12.37 37.25 4.76
C ALA A 386 10.87 37.47 4.46
N ALA A 387 10.17 36.50 3.88
CA ALA A 387 8.72 36.49 3.76
C ALA A 387 8.16 35.24 4.45
N GLY A 388 8.24 35.23 5.78
CA GLY A 388 7.53 34.30 6.66
C GLY A 388 8.40 33.19 7.23
N THR A 389 8.89 33.38 8.46
CA THR A 389 9.08 32.23 9.37
C THR A 389 7.73 31.55 9.50
N ARG A 390 7.58 30.36 8.91
CA ARG A 390 6.36 29.57 8.99
C ARG A 390 6.19 29.07 10.43
N GLN A 391 5.40 29.80 11.22
CA GLN A 391 4.94 29.35 12.52
C GLN A 391 3.51 28.83 12.39
N GLY A 392 3.22 27.69 13.02
CA GLY A 392 1.93 27.02 12.92
C GLY A 392 1.89 25.97 11.80
N GLU A 393 0.73 25.79 11.18
CA GLU A 393 0.37 24.70 10.24
C GLU A 393 1.26 24.65 8.97
N ASP A 394 2.09 25.66 8.73
CA ASP A 394 2.98 25.76 7.58
C ASP A 394 4.42 25.28 7.84
N ALA A 395 4.80 24.90 9.07
CA ALA A 395 6.16 24.47 9.40
C ALA A 395 6.53 23.09 8.80
N ILE A 396 7.78 22.90 8.37
CA ILE A 396 8.31 21.59 8.00
C ILE A 396 8.41 20.74 9.27
N ALA A 397 7.56 19.71 9.36
CA ALA A 397 7.60 18.74 10.43
C ALA A 397 8.39 17.53 9.95
N TRP A 398 9.31 17.02 10.78
CA TRP A 398 9.93 15.74 10.52
C TRP A 398 9.67 14.76 11.67
N THR A 399 9.42 13.51 11.33
CA THR A 399 9.30 12.42 12.31
C THR A 399 10.63 11.70 12.35
N HIS A 400 11.25 11.63 13.52
CA HIS A 400 12.37 10.73 13.76
C HIS A 400 11.84 9.36 14.13
N ARG A 401 12.44 8.30 13.61
CA ARG A 401 12.30 6.95 14.16
C ARG A 401 13.67 6.33 14.27
N ARG A 402 13.82 5.44 15.25
CA ARG A 402 15.04 4.64 15.42
C ARG A 402 14.74 3.18 15.17
N ASP A 403 15.55 2.53 14.34
CA ASP A 403 15.53 1.08 14.13
C ASP A 403 16.94 0.51 14.40
N GLY A 404 17.15 0.00 15.60
CA GLY A 404 18.49 -0.35 16.09
C GLY A 404 19.40 0.88 16.18
N ASP A 405 20.52 0.83 15.47
CA ASP A 405 21.48 1.95 15.34
C ASP A 405 21.15 2.90 14.19
N SER A 406 20.03 2.70 13.48
CA SER A 406 19.65 3.51 12.33
C SER A 406 18.67 4.61 12.71
N ASP A 407 18.95 5.83 12.26
CA ASP A 407 18.07 6.98 12.36
C ASP A 407 17.27 7.17 11.06
N ILE A 408 15.95 7.28 11.18
CA ILE A 408 15.01 7.42 10.07
C ILE A 408 14.27 8.74 10.21
N TYR A 409 14.40 9.61 9.22
CA TYR A 409 13.80 10.94 9.22
C TYR A 409 12.70 11.02 8.15
N PHE A 410 11.45 11.21 8.56
CA PHE A 410 10.33 11.45 7.67
C PHE A 410 10.04 12.93 7.62
N VAL A 411 10.48 13.62 6.58
CA VAL A 411 10.20 15.04 6.40
C VAL A 411 8.86 15.20 5.69
N SER A 412 7.92 15.93 6.29
CA SER A 412 6.61 16.22 5.74
C SER A 412 6.38 17.73 5.65
N ASN A 413 5.84 18.18 4.52
CA ASN A 413 5.12 19.44 4.43
C ASN A 413 3.68 19.15 4.89
N GLN A 414 3.21 19.80 5.96
CA GLN A 414 1.85 19.63 6.44
C GLN A 414 0.82 20.15 5.42
N THR A 415 -0.25 19.36 5.21
CA THR A 415 -1.66 19.78 5.10
C THR A 415 -2.50 18.53 5.40
N GLY A 416 -3.57 18.50 6.21
CA GLY A 416 -4.26 19.48 7.04
C GLY A 416 -5.58 18.83 7.50
N SER A 417 -5.91 19.04 8.79
CA SER A 417 -7.18 18.84 9.53
C SER A 417 -7.91 17.49 9.46
#